data_AF-A0A553EV58-F1
#
_entry.id   AF-A0A553EV58-F1
#
_cell.length_a   1.000
_cell.length_b   1.000
_cell.length_c   1.000
_cell.angle_alpha   90.00
_cell.angle_beta   90.00
_cell.angle_gamma   90.00
#
_symmetry.space_group_name_H-M   'P 1'
#
loop_
_entity.id
_entity.type
_entity.pdbx_description
1 polymer ?
#
loop_
_entity_poly.entity_id
_entity_poly.type
_entity_poly.pdbx_seq_one_letter_code
_entity_poly.pdbx_strand_id
1 'polypeptide(L)'
;MNNAKIIRQILLTSAALFLAASTGMGTDKKPERESLAVVKQQISIMNQEVMITWHAKVEDDLKFYLIERKEGENFEVFGLSMRNRNHDQFAIKEYQFFDEEPQTGINIYRLVEVDFQDNKRYHEELKIDYSNSFESAATVSSTSDQN
;
A
#
# COMPACT_ATOMS: atom_id res chain seq x y z
N MET A 1 -19.61 -27.70 4.15
CA MET A 1 -18.84 -26.47 3.88
C MET A 1 -19.22 -25.95 2.50
N ASN A 2 -19.27 -24.62 2.31
CA ASN A 2 -18.93 -23.87 1.08
C ASN A 2 -19.59 -22.48 1.13
N ASN A 3 -18.90 -21.51 1.73
CA ASN A 3 -19.42 -20.16 1.95
C ASN A 3 -19.17 -19.24 0.74
N ALA A 4 -19.81 -19.53 -0.39
CA ALA A 4 -19.79 -18.65 -1.56
C ALA A 4 -20.64 -17.39 -1.30
N LYS A 5 -20.03 -16.33 -0.76
CA LYS A 5 -20.70 -15.04 -0.52
C LYS A 5 -21.02 -14.35 -1.85
N ILE A 6 -22.31 -14.31 -2.18
CA ILE A 6 -22.87 -13.55 -3.29
C ILE A 6 -22.77 -12.04 -2.99
N ILE A 7 -22.28 -11.26 -3.94
CA ILE A 7 -22.63 -9.83 -4.10
C ILE A 7 -23.08 -9.62 -5.55
N ARG A 8 -24.11 -8.80 -5.77
CA ARG A 8 -24.77 -8.60 -7.07
C ARG A 8 -24.27 -7.33 -7.77
N GLN A 9 -24.32 -7.34 -9.10
CA GLN A 9 -24.22 -6.17 -9.99
C GLN A 9 -25.52 -5.32 -9.93
N ILE A 10 -25.63 -4.29 -10.81
CA ILE A 10 -26.79 -3.41 -11.08
C ILE A 10 -26.91 -2.24 -10.07
N LEU A 11 -26.93 -0.95 -10.46
CA LEU A 11 -26.78 -0.28 -11.78
C LEU A 11 -25.97 1.05 -11.58
N LEU A 12 -26.11 2.24 -12.22
CA LEU A 12 -27.07 2.84 -13.17
C LEU A 12 -26.33 3.67 -14.24
N THR A 13 -26.67 4.96 -14.48
CA THR A 13 -26.12 5.79 -15.58
C THR A 13 -26.00 7.27 -15.23
N SER A 14 -24.98 7.94 -15.76
CA SER A 14 -25.11 9.27 -16.40
C SER A 14 -23.90 9.55 -17.30
N ALA A 15 -24.07 10.39 -18.32
CA ALA A 15 -23.07 10.69 -19.33
C ALA A 15 -22.63 12.17 -19.27
N ALA A 16 -21.39 12.46 -19.67
CA ALA A 16 -20.90 13.80 -19.90
C ALA A 16 -20.24 13.88 -21.29
N LEU A 17 -20.97 14.47 -22.25
CA LEU A 17 -20.44 14.81 -23.56
C LEU A 17 -19.65 16.12 -23.46
N PHE A 18 -18.39 16.13 -23.90
CA PHE A 18 -17.65 17.38 -24.11
C PHE A 18 -17.14 17.47 -25.55
N LEU A 19 -17.70 18.43 -26.28
CA LEU A 19 -17.16 18.91 -27.54
C LEU A 19 -16.19 20.07 -27.24
N ALA A 20 -14.96 19.98 -27.74
CA ALA A 20 -14.10 21.12 -27.92
C ALA A 20 -13.18 20.86 -29.12
N ALA A 21 -13.33 21.66 -30.17
CA ALA A 21 -12.39 21.69 -31.29
C ALA A 21 -11.65 23.03 -31.25
N SER A 22 -10.33 22.99 -31.24
CA SER A 22 -9.49 24.17 -31.44
C SER A 22 -8.13 23.74 -32.00
N THR A 23 -7.74 24.33 -33.13
CA THR A 23 -6.47 24.01 -33.79
C THR A 23 -5.41 24.99 -33.32
N GLY A 24 -4.42 24.53 -32.55
CA GLY A 24 -3.33 25.38 -32.07
C GLY A 24 -2.04 24.59 -31.86
N MET A 25 -0.98 24.96 -32.58
CA MET A 25 0.37 24.48 -32.29
C MET A 25 0.91 25.18 -31.04
N GLY A 26 0.73 24.55 -29.88
CA GLY A 26 1.41 24.88 -28.63
C GLY A 26 2.39 23.77 -28.25
N THR A 27 3.49 24.11 -27.58
CA THR A 27 4.39 23.11 -26.99
C THR A 27 3.80 22.59 -25.68
N ASP A 28 2.75 21.79 -25.78
CA ASP A 28 2.09 21.18 -24.64
C ASP A 28 3.00 20.15 -23.98
N LYS A 29 3.81 20.61 -23.03
CA LYS A 29 4.21 19.78 -21.90
C LYS A 29 2.91 19.35 -21.21
N LYS A 30 2.41 18.14 -21.52
CA LYS A 30 1.35 17.44 -20.77
C LYS A 30 1.63 17.72 -19.28
N PRO A 31 0.74 18.42 -18.55
CA PRO A 31 1.07 18.92 -17.23
C PRO A 31 1.51 17.74 -16.36
N GLU A 32 2.72 17.86 -15.82
CA GLU A 32 3.33 16.85 -14.98
C GLU A 32 2.43 16.69 -13.75
N ARG A 33 1.68 15.58 -13.73
CA ARG A 33 0.61 15.39 -12.75
C ARG A 33 1.26 15.21 -11.38
N GLU A 34 1.28 16.29 -10.59
CA GLU A 34 1.54 16.31 -9.14
C GLU A 34 0.42 15.57 -8.37
N SER A 35 0.19 14.31 -8.75
CA SER A 35 -0.54 13.34 -7.98
C SER A 35 0.37 12.89 -6.84
N LEU A 36 0.46 13.71 -5.81
CA LEU A 36 0.83 13.25 -4.47
C LEU A 36 -0.34 12.41 -3.94
N ALA A 37 -0.49 11.21 -4.50
CA ALA A 37 -1.60 10.34 -4.17
C ALA A 37 -1.48 9.93 -2.70
N VAL A 38 -0.33 9.42 -2.30
CA VAL A 38 0.04 9.19 -0.88
C VAL A 38 0.35 10.50 -0.17
N VAL A 39 -0.23 10.70 1.01
CA VAL A 39 -0.05 11.89 1.86
C VAL A 39 0.48 11.57 3.26
N LYS A 40 0.56 10.28 3.63
CA LYS A 40 1.15 9.81 4.90
C LYS A 40 1.59 8.35 4.73
N GLN A 41 2.73 8.00 5.29
CA GLN A 41 3.21 6.62 5.45
C GLN A 41 3.56 6.37 6.93
N GLN A 42 3.39 5.13 7.40
CA GLN A 42 3.76 4.66 8.73
C GLN A 42 4.17 3.19 8.67
N ILE A 43 5.01 2.77 9.62
CA ILE A 43 5.45 1.38 9.80
C ILE A 43 5.45 1.04 11.30
N SER A 44 5.05 -0.17 11.66
CA SER A 44 4.94 -0.64 13.05
C SER A 44 4.98 -2.15 13.14
N ILE A 45 5.42 -2.69 14.28
CA ILE A 45 5.29 -4.13 14.59
C ILE A 45 3.92 -4.38 15.24
N MET A 46 3.19 -5.39 14.76
CA MET A 46 1.92 -5.84 15.32
C MET A 46 1.87 -7.36 15.24
N ASN A 47 1.51 -8.06 16.32
CA ASN A 47 1.33 -9.52 16.34
C ASN A 47 2.55 -10.40 15.92
N GLN A 48 3.77 -9.86 15.85
CA GLN A 48 4.99 -10.46 15.24
C GLN A 48 5.06 -10.34 13.70
N GLU A 49 4.25 -9.46 13.12
CA GLU A 49 4.25 -9.04 11.72
C GLU A 49 4.75 -7.59 11.63
N VAL A 50 5.27 -7.17 10.47
CA VAL A 50 5.52 -5.74 10.19
C VAL A 50 4.36 -5.18 9.38
N MET A 51 3.58 -4.31 10.00
CA MET A 51 2.48 -3.59 9.35
C MET A 51 2.98 -2.26 8.76
N ILE A 52 2.70 -2.06 7.47
CA ILE A 52 2.90 -0.81 6.74
C ILE A 52 1.52 -0.19 6.48
N THR A 53 1.33 1.06 6.90
CA THR A 53 0.07 1.81 6.72
C THR A 53 0.33 3.05 5.89
N TRP A 54 -0.48 3.31 4.86
CA TRP A 54 -0.42 4.57 4.11
C TRP A 54 -1.80 5.17 3.89
N HIS A 55 -1.83 6.48 3.70
CA HIS A 55 -3.05 7.24 3.44
C HIS A 55 -2.94 7.90 2.07
N ALA A 56 -3.95 7.74 1.22
CA ALA A 56 -4.01 8.33 -0.11
C ALA A 56 -5.17 9.32 -0.24
N LYS A 57 -4.96 10.49 -0.87
CA LYS A 57 -5.94 11.58 -0.99
C LYS A 57 -6.59 11.68 -2.37
N VAL A 58 -5.83 11.46 -3.44
CA VAL A 58 -6.31 11.49 -4.83
C VAL A 58 -5.61 10.38 -5.59
N GLU A 59 -6.35 9.57 -6.33
CA GLU A 59 -5.80 8.39 -7.00
C GLU A 59 -6.07 8.39 -8.52
N ASP A 60 -6.26 9.56 -9.13
CA ASP A 60 -6.46 9.60 -10.58
C ASP A 60 -5.26 8.97 -11.31
N ASP A 61 -5.55 8.25 -12.39
CA ASP A 61 -4.60 7.41 -13.16
C ASP A 61 -3.93 6.22 -12.42
N LEU A 62 -4.13 6.05 -11.10
CA LEU A 62 -3.47 4.97 -10.35
C LEU A 62 -4.08 3.58 -10.64
N LYS A 63 -3.21 2.61 -10.96
CA LYS A 63 -3.52 1.19 -11.27
C LYS A 63 -3.44 0.32 -10.00
N PHE A 64 -2.31 0.36 -9.29
CA PHE A 64 -2.09 -0.31 -8.00
C PHE A 64 -0.86 0.28 -7.26
N TYR A 65 -0.66 -0.13 -6.00
CA TYR A 65 0.57 0.05 -5.25
C TYR A 65 1.39 -1.25 -5.23
N LEU A 66 2.72 -1.14 -5.29
CA LEU A 66 3.65 -2.20 -4.89
C LEU A 66 4.29 -1.84 -3.54
N ILE A 67 4.58 -2.87 -2.76
CA ILE A 67 5.48 -2.79 -1.60
C ILE A 67 6.77 -3.47 -2.05
N GLU A 68 7.88 -2.73 -2.03
CA GLU A 68 9.20 -3.27 -2.32
C GLU A 68 10.03 -3.33 -1.02
N ARG A 69 10.61 -4.51 -0.70
CA ARG A 69 11.48 -4.73 0.47
C ARG A 69 12.94 -4.72 0.00
N LYS A 70 13.86 -4.21 0.83
CA LYS A 70 15.30 -4.21 0.48
C LYS A 70 15.92 -5.58 0.83
N GLU A 71 16.37 -6.29 -0.20
CA GLU A 71 17.07 -7.57 -0.08
C GLU A 71 18.56 -7.33 -0.40
N GLY A 72 19.38 -7.32 0.65
CA GLY A 72 20.79 -6.93 0.57
C GLY A 72 20.95 -5.48 0.11
N GLU A 73 21.38 -5.28 -1.15
CA GLU A 73 21.52 -3.96 -1.76
C GLU A 73 20.40 -3.56 -2.75
N ASN A 74 19.56 -4.51 -3.16
CA ASN A 74 18.48 -4.25 -4.13
C ASN A 74 17.13 -4.06 -3.43
N PHE A 75 16.18 -3.44 -4.12
CA PHE A 75 14.77 -3.49 -3.73
C PHE A 75 14.04 -4.50 -4.63
N GLU A 76 13.35 -5.45 -4.01
CA GLU A 76 12.59 -6.49 -4.70
C GLU A 76 11.09 -6.36 -4.39
N VAL A 77 10.24 -6.79 -5.32
CA VAL A 77 8.77 -6.67 -5.18
C VAL A 77 8.30 -7.71 -4.17
N PHE A 78 7.92 -7.25 -2.99
CA PHE A 78 7.49 -8.08 -1.87
C PHE A 78 5.97 -8.22 -1.80
N GLY A 79 5.23 -7.16 -2.16
CA GLY A 79 3.76 -7.16 -2.09
C GLY A 79 3.10 -6.27 -3.14
N LEU A 80 1.79 -6.48 -3.34
CA LEU A 80 0.94 -5.64 -4.18
C LEU A 80 -0.35 -5.32 -3.42
N SER A 81 -0.74 -4.05 -3.41
CA SER A 81 -2.01 -3.58 -2.86
C SER A 81 -2.85 -2.92 -3.96
N MET A 82 -4.03 -3.49 -4.21
CA MET A 82 -4.92 -2.99 -5.24
C MET A 82 -5.60 -1.69 -4.82
N ARG A 83 -5.62 -0.72 -5.73
CA ARG A 83 -6.38 0.52 -5.54
C ARG A 83 -7.85 0.24 -5.24
N ASN A 84 -8.37 0.84 -4.18
CA ASN A 84 -9.75 0.76 -3.76
C ASN A 84 -10.67 1.61 -4.65
N ARG A 85 -11.19 0.98 -5.70
CA ARG A 85 -12.04 1.60 -6.75
C ARG A 85 -13.43 2.04 -6.29
N ASN A 86 -13.86 1.67 -5.09
CA ASN A 86 -15.26 1.80 -4.64
C ASN A 86 -15.52 3.01 -3.71
N HIS A 87 -14.53 3.86 -3.47
CA HIS A 87 -14.61 4.98 -2.53
C HIS A 87 -14.41 6.32 -3.23
N ASP A 88 -15.12 7.33 -2.71
CA ASP A 88 -15.11 8.72 -3.16
C ASP A 88 -13.69 9.20 -3.50
N GLN A 89 -13.56 9.81 -4.68
CA GLN A 89 -12.29 10.32 -5.22
C GLN A 89 -11.72 11.50 -4.43
N PHE A 90 -12.49 12.08 -3.50
CA PHE A 90 -12.08 13.15 -2.60
C PHE A 90 -11.85 12.70 -1.15
N ALA A 91 -12.20 11.46 -0.80
CA ALA A 91 -12.00 10.91 0.54
C ALA A 91 -10.57 10.39 0.72
N ILE A 92 -9.98 10.62 1.90
CA ILE A 92 -8.70 9.99 2.25
C ILE A 92 -8.94 8.49 2.48
N LYS A 93 -8.15 7.66 1.80
CA LYS A 93 -8.21 6.19 1.85
C LYS A 93 -7.03 5.67 2.64
N GLU A 94 -7.30 4.94 3.71
CA GLU A 94 -6.27 4.18 4.42
C GLU A 94 -6.06 2.83 3.75
N TYR A 95 -4.80 2.42 3.66
CA TYR A 95 -4.35 1.11 3.19
C TYR A 95 -3.36 0.53 4.19
N GLN A 96 -3.38 -0.79 4.30
CA GLN A 96 -2.49 -1.57 5.16
C GLN A 96 -1.91 -2.74 4.37
N PHE A 97 -0.67 -3.11 4.70
CA PHE A 97 0.03 -4.29 4.20
C PHE A 97 0.81 -4.91 5.37
N PHE A 98 0.93 -6.24 5.38
CA PHE A 98 1.59 -7.00 6.44
C PHE A 98 2.72 -7.84 5.84
N ASP A 99 3.91 -7.74 6.42
CA ASP A 99 4.97 -8.73 6.25
C ASP A 99 4.86 -9.75 7.38
N GLU A 100 4.49 -10.98 7.03
CA GLU A 100 4.33 -12.14 7.93
C GLU A 100 5.67 -12.84 8.21
N GLU A 101 6.72 -12.58 7.40
CA GLU A 101 8.07 -13.15 7.54
C GLU A 101 9.17 -12.05 7.49
N PRO A 102 9.12 -11.06 8.41
CA PRO A 102 10.14 -10.01 8.50
C PRO A 102 11.48 -10.57 9.01
N GLN A 103 12.58 -10.08 8.46
CA GLN A 103 13.93 -10.55 8.79
C GLN A 103 14.33 -10.05 10.19
N THR A 104 15.11 -10.81 10.97
CA THR A 104 15.63 -10.31 12.26
C THR A 104 16.60 -9.14 12.01
N GLY A 105 16.37 -8.00 12.65
CA GLY A 105 17.15 -6.78 12.48
C GLY A 105 16.47 -5.71 11.63
N ILE A 106 17.26 -4.86 10.97
CA ILE A 106 16.73 -3.69 10.25
C ILE A 106 16.10 -4.11 8.91
N ASN A 107 14.77 -4.03 8.84
CA ASN A 107 14.03 -4.18 7.60
C ASN A 107 13.81 -2.80 6.96
N ILE A 108 13.91 -2.72 5.64
CA ILE A 108 13.71 -1.49 4.85
C ILE A 108 12.69 -1.78 3.75
N TYR A 109 11.68 -0.92 3.64
CA TYR A 109 10.60 -1.03 2.66
C TYR A 109 10.40 0.31 1.95
N ARG A 110 9.78 0.28 0.78
CA ARG A 110 9.24 1.48 0.12
C ARG A 110 7.93 1.17 -0.58
N LEU A 111 7.05 2.15 -0.60
CA LEU A 111 5.82 2.12 -1.38
C LEU A 111 6.11 2.62 -2.81
N VAL A 112 5.52 1.98 -3.80
CA VAL A 112 5.64 2.39 -5.21
C VAL A 112 4.25 2.46 -5.84
N GLU A 113 3.90 3.61 -6.38
CA GLU A 113 2.70 3.78 -7.21
C GLU A 113 2.98 3.32 -8.63
N VAL A 114 2.03 2.59 -9.22
CA VAL A 114 2.02 2.23 -10.64
C VAL A 114 0.76 2.77 -11.29
N ASP A 115 0.90 3.57 -12.35
CA ASP A 115 -0.22 4.15 -13.10
C ASP A 115 -0.75 3.21 -14.21
N PHE A 116 -1.85 3.60 -14.89
CA PHE A 116 -2.41 2.79 -15.98
C PHE A 116 -1.54 2.72 -17.25
N GLN A 117 -0.44 3.47 -17.31
CA GLN A 117 0.59 3.43 -18.35
C GLN A 117 1.86 2.68 -17.88
N ASP A 118 1.82 2.04 -16.71
CA ASP A 118 2.92 1.31 -16.05
C ASP A 118 4.15 2.16 -15.67
N ASN A 119 3.99 3.49 -15.55
CA ASN A 119 5.02 4.33 -14.93
C ASN A 119 5.08 4.09 -13.42
N LYS A 120 6.29 4.10 -12.84
CA LYS A 120 6.53 3.97 -11.40
C LYS A 120 6.83 5.32 -10.74
N ARG A 121 6.18 5.62 -9.61
CA ARG A 121 6.58 6.69 -8.66
C ARG A 121 6.95 6.05 -7.32
N TYR A 122 8.17 6.27 -6.86
CA TYR A 122 8.71 5.72 -5.61
C TYR A 122 8.55 6.72 -4.45
N HIS A 123 8.23 6.22 -3.26
CA HIS A 123 8.14 7.00 -2.02
C HIS A 123 9.35 6.81 -1.10
N GLU A 124 9.40 7.57 -0.01
CA GLU A 124 10.44 7.49 1.02
C GLU A 124 10.55 6.11 1.67
N GLU A 125 11.77 5.74 2.08
CA GLU A 125 12.08 4.46 2.72
C GLU A 125 11.54 4.40 4.17
N LEU A 126 10.72 3.39 4.43
CA LEU A 126 10.26 3.03 5.78
C LEU A 126 11.23 2.02 6.38
N LYS A 127 11.69 2.26 7.62
CA LYS A 127 12.71 1.43 8.29
C LYS A 127 12.23 1.03 9.68
N ILE A 128 12.43 -0.23 10.03
CA ILE A 128 12.05 -0.76 11.35
C ILE A 128 13.04 -1.83 11.80
N ASP A 129 13.38 -1.80 13.09
CA ASP A 129 14.25 -2.81 13.71
C ASP A 129 13.37 -3.92 14.31
N TYR A 130 13.56 -5.13 13.80
CA TYR A 130 12.83 -6.35 14.16
C TYR A 130 13.69 -7.30 15.01
N SER A 131 14.54 -6.76 15.89
CA SER A 131 15.38 -7.56 16.80
C SER A 131 14.67 -7.95 18.11
N ASN A 132 13.81 -7.08 18.65
CA ASN A 132 13.31 -7.17 20.04
C ASN A 132 11.81 -7.50 20.17
N SER A 133 11.16 -7.97 19.10
CA SER A 133 9.72 -8.28 19.06
C SER A 133 9.28 -9.49 19.88
N PHE A 134 10.22 -10.28 20.41
CA PHE A 134 9.96 -11.64 20.90
C PHE A 134 10.02 -11.84 22.42
N GLU A 135 10.56 -10.89 23.21
CA GLU A 135 10.95 -11.15 24.62
C GLU A 135 9.79 -11.33 25.64
N SER A 136 8.52 -11.18 25.24
CA SER A 136 7.38 -11.19 26.19
C SER A 136 6.75 -12.57 26.47
N ALA A 137 7.25 -13.66 25.86
CA ALA A 137 6.58 -14.97 25.90
C ALA A 137 7.18 -16.00 26.89
N ALA A 138 8.35 -15.74 27.49
CA ALA A 138 9.22 -16.79 28.04
C ALA A 138 9.40 -16.85 29.57
N THR A 139 8.43 -16.36 30.36
CA THR A 139 8.46 -16.51 31.84
C THR A 139 7.10 -16.92 32.43
N VAL A 140 6.80 -18.23 32.39
CA VAL A 140 5.93 -18.89 33.38
C VAL A 140 6.65 -20.16 33.83
N SER A 141 7.18 -20.13 35.05
CA SER A 141 8.07 -21.19 35.56
C SER A 141 7.34 -22.53 35.71
N SER A 142 7.95 -23.60 35.18
CA SER A 142 7.56 -24.97 35.47
C SER A 142 8.03 -25.39 36.87
N THR A 143 7.35 -24.92 37.91
CA THR A 143 7.61 -25.37 39.29
C THR A 143 7.07 -26.78 39.49
N SER A 144 7.88 -27.78 39.18
CA SER A 144 7.76 -29.12 39.74
C SER A 144 8.18 -29.10 41.21
N ASP A 145 7.31 -29.56 42.12
CA ASP A 145 7.59 -29.99 43.51
C ASP A 145 6.23 -30.09 44.25
N GLN A 146 5.92 -31.03 45.16
CA GLN A 146 6.39 -32.38 45.51
C GLN A 146 5.19 -33.13 46.12
N ASN A 147 5.21 -34.46 46.23
CA ASN A 147 4.30 -35.23 47.10
C ASN A 147 4.92 -36.56 47.57
#